data_AF-A0A662VVL1-F1
#
_entry.id   AF-A0A662VVL1-F1
#
_cell.length_a   1.000
_cell.length_b   1.000
_cell.length_c   1.000
_cell.angle_alpha   90.00
_cell.angle_beta   90.00
_cell.angle_gamma   90.00
#
_symmetry.space_group_name_H-M   'P 1'
#
loop_
_entity.id
_entity.type
_entity.pdbx_description
1 polymer ?
#
loop_
_entity_poly.entity_id
_entity_poly.type
_entity_poly.pdbx_seq_one_letter_code
_entity_poly.pdbx_strand_id
1 'polypeptide(L)'
;MMGLDSISERKILQIIDRDITTNLPEEGERDPLGYSIYAYFMIKNSIERPYTSWLVDWINSWIEKTFTEGFGRFLDRNVTALLFGYYTLATANRLKTKVDIEELIENHLPNYVYKNLFFGSLTHSIIILLSLAGMNVEIKKFENVLGSIIEGLRKGTLVNDPKNAVFAALLFEKLDLSKELRMLVESVSDKFESDDVFFDEKIYLSWVLWKYKSELRAKMPEITGHIKKYIENFLMSIGREEGDHEAISELYGGENNENRYSRILIGTALDLLVMIKKDRIIEIIPQFGEVTRALQDLGWDQVRSELEKAVRSFEESKYSDACNNLRLSFIMFLIKLYELFTGKEAPTEKGKTPNIKDILKPLKSEGLEPEEKGIITSTWSYLSEKAHIEKRGTEPLPDDVILGFRLTTSIMDFLMKKFLAQKGS
;
A
#
# COMPACT_ATOMS: atom_id res chain seq x y z
N MET A 1 -20.45 13.37 -4.11
CA MET A 1 -19.05 13.10 -3.77
C MET A 1 -18.47 12.26 -4.89
N MET A 2 -17.76 12.89 -5.84
CA MET A 2 -17.03 12.15 -6.87
C MET A 2 -15.88 11.42 -6.17
N GLY A 3 -15.78 10.12 -6.37
CA GLY A 3 -14.80 9.31 -5.68
C GLY A 3 -13.39 9.74 -6.05
N LEU A 4 -12.45 9.58 -5.12
CA LEU A 4 -11.01 9.49 -5.36
C LEU A 4 -10.74 8.21 -6.21
N ASP A 5 -11.32 8.18 -7.41
CA ASP A 5 -11.52 7.00 -8.26
C ASP A 5 -10.23 6.58 -8.96
N SER A 6 -10.31 5.49 -9.73
CA SER A 6 -9.29 5.03 -10.68
C SER A 6 -8.73 6.14 -11.59
N ILE A 7 -9.47 7.24 -11.76
CA ILE A 7 -9.06 8.46 -12.49
C ILE A 7 -7.88 9.15 -11.80
N SER A 8 -7.88 9.22 -10.46
CA SER A 8 -6.84 9.89 -9.67
C SER A 8 -5.51 9.12 -9.69
N GLU A 9 -5.59 7.79 -9.54
CA GLU A 9 -4.45 6.89 -9.67
C GLU A 9 -3.87 6.94 -11.10
N ARG A 10 -4.76 6.89 -12.12
CA ARG A 10 -4.35 7.01 -13.53
C ARG A 10 -3.63 8.31 -13.83
N LYS A 11 -4.06 9.43 -13.24
CA LYS A 11 -3.43 10.75 -13.44
C LYS A 11 -1.98 10.77 -12.94
N ILE A 12 -1.74 10.24 -11.74
CA ILE A 12 -0.37 10.12 -11.20
C ILE A 12 0.46 9.16 -12.06
N LEU A 13 -0.11 8.03 -12.45
CA LEU A 13 0.58 7.05 -13.29
C LEU A 13 0.94 7.62 -14.67
N GLN A 14 0.10 8.47 -15.27
CA GLN A 14 0.41 9.18 -16.52
C GLN A 14 1.60 10.15 -16.37
N ILE A 15 1.71 10.83 -15.23
CA ILE A 15 2.85 11.70 -14.94
C ILE A 15 4.13 10.87 -14.83
N ILE A 16 4.07 9.74 -14.10
CA ILE A 16 5.21 8.81 -13.97
C ILE A 16 5.59 8.22 -15.33
N ASP A 17 4.60 7.78 -16.12
CA ASP A 17 4.83 7.24 -17.47
C ASP A 17 5.56 8.29 -18.33
N ARG A 18 5.10 9.55 -18.32
CA ARG A 18 5.76 10.68 -19.02
C ARG A 18 7.19 10.93 -18.53
N ASP A 19 7.40 10.93 -17.22
CA ASP A 19 8.74 11.11 -16.63
C ASP A 19 9.71 10.00 -17.04
N ILE A 20 9.21 8.76 -17.21
CA ILE A 20 10.02 7.62 -17.64
C ILE A 20 10.27 7.66 -19.16
N THR A 21 9.28 8.01 -19.97
CA THR A 21 9.44 7.97 -21.44
C THR A 21 10.17 9.18 -22.01
N THR A 22 9.90 10.36 -21.47
CA THR A 22 10.36 11.63 -22.03
C THR A 22 11.61 12.11 -21.30
N ASN A 23 11.59 12.04 -19.96
CA ASN A 23 12.63 12.68 -19.15
C ASN A 23 13.77 11.71 -18.79
N LEU A 24 13.53 10.39 -18.67
CA LEU A 24 14.58 9.45 -18.25
C LEU A 24 15.79 9.40 -19.20
N PRO A 25 15.63 9.42 -20.54
CA PRO A 25 16.77 9.37 -21.45
C PRO A 25 17.73 10.57 -21.33
N GLU A 26 17.20 11.77 -21.00
CA GLU A 26 17.97 13.02 -20.96
C GLU A 26 18.29 13.49 -19.53
N GLU A 27 17.39 13.23 -18.58
CA GLU A 27 17.46 13.67 -17.18
C GLU A 27 17.74 12.54 -16.18
N GLY A 28 17.81 11.29 -16.61
CA GLY A 28 18.04 10.15 -15.72
C GLY A 28 19.29 10.31 -14.85
N GLU A 29 20.34 10.95 -15.39
CA GLU A 29 21.58 11.25 -14.66
C GLU A 29 21.45 12.45 -13.70
N ARG A 30 20.40 13.28 -13.84
CA ARG A 30 20.16 14.47 -13.01
C ARG A 30 19.38 14.17 -11.73
N ASP A 31 18.49 13.16 -11.75
CA ASP A 31 17.68 12.76 -10.59
C ASP A 31 17.52 11.23 -10.44
N PRO A 32 18.63 10.48 -10.26
CA PRO A 32 18.58 9.03 -10.11
C PRO A 32 17.86 8.58 -8.83
N LEU A 33 17.86 9.44 -7.79
CA LEU A 33 17.15 9.15 -6.54
C LEU A 33 15.63 9.18 -6.74
N GLY A 34 15.11 10.19 -7.45
CA GLY A 34 13.70 10.28 -7.78
C GLY A 34 13.18 9.07 -8.56
N TYR A 35 13.93 8.63 -9.58
CA TYR A 35 13.60 7.43 -10.35
C TYR A 35 13.67 6.14 -9.54
N SER A 36 14.63 6.03 -8.61
CA SER A 36 14.71 4.91 -7.68
C SER A 36 13.50 4.86 -6.73
N ILE A 37 12.97 6.02 -6.33
CA ILE A 37 11.78 6.14 -5.48
C ILE A 37 10.50 5.80 -6.24
N TYR A 38 10.38 6.20 -7.51
CA TYR A 38 9.31 5.71 -8.40
C TYR A 38 9.31 4.18 -8.45
N ALA A 39 10.47 3.58 -8.75
CA ALA A 39 10.57 2.13 -8.81
C ALA A 39 10.17 1.48 -7.49
N TYR A 40 10.63 2.02 -6.35
CA TYR A 40 10.28 1.49 -5.02
C TYR A 40 8.77 1.43 -4.80
N PHE A 41 8.05 2.54 -4.97
CA PHE A 41 6.62 2.57 -4.71
C PHE A 41 5.80 1.82 -5.76
N MET A 42 6.22 1.80 -7.03
CA MET A 42 5.55 0.99 -8.06
C MET A 42 5.71 -0.51 -7.80
N ILE A 43 6.92 -0.97 -7.52
CA ILE A 43 7.22 -2.39 -7.27
C ILE A 43 6.55 -2.85 -5.97
N LYS A 44 6.64 -2.07 -4.89
CA LYS A 44 5.97 -2.37 -3.61
C LYS A 44 4.46 -2.57 -3.77
N ASN A 45 3.83 -1.83 -4.68
CA ASN A 45 2.41 -1.93 -4.97
C ASN A 45 2.06 -2.89 -6.11
N SER A 46 3.03 -3.64 -6.65
CA SER A 46 2.84 -4.54 -7.79
C SER A 46 2.23 -3.86 -9.02
N ILE A 47 2.60 -2.59 -9.26
CA ILE A 47 2.10 -1.80 -10.39
C ILE A 47 2.93 -2.14 -11.64
N GLU A 48 2.39 -3.03 -12.47
CA GLU A 48 2.96 -3.36 -13.77
C GLU A 48 2.44 -2.41 -14.86
N ARG A 49 3.36 -1.64 -15.44
CA ARG A 49 3.12 -0.74 -16.57
C ARG A 49 4.14 -1.04 -17.67
N PRO A 50 3.86 -0.70 -18.95
CA PRO A 50 4.81 -0.91 -20.04
C PRO A 50 6.21 -0.37 -19.75
N TYR A 51 6.28 0.75 -19.03
CA TYR A 51 7.54 1.45 -18.71
C TYR A 51 8.15 1.07 -17.36
N THR A 52 7.46 0.28 -16.51
CA THR A 52 8.05 -0.22 -15.25
C THR A 52 9.28 -1.07 -15.55
N SER A 53 9.21 -1.94 -16.57
CA SER A 53 10.33 -2.78 -16.99
C SER A 53 11.51 -1.94 -17.49
N TRP A 54 11.25 -0.86 -18.24
CA TRP A 54 12.29 0.06 -18.70
C TRP A 54 12.97 0.78 -17.54
N LEU A 55 12.19 1.25 -16.55
CA LEU A 55 12.75 1.86 -15.35
C LEU A 55 13.63 0.87 -14.56
N VAL A 56 13.20 -0.39 -14.42
CA VAL A 56 13.98 -1.45 -13.77
C VAL A 56 15.28 -1.73 -14.52
N ASP A 57 15.23 -1.85 -15.84
CA ASP A 57 16.41 -2.09 -16.67
C ASP A 57 17.36 -0.90 -16.64
N TRP A 58 16.83 0.32 -16.66
CA TRP A 58 17.60 1.55 -16.51
C TRP A 58 18.30 1.62 -15.15
N ILE A 59 17.61 1.34 -14.03
CA ILE A 59 18.24 1.36 -12.69
C ILE A 59 19.37 0.33 -12.63
N ASN A 60 19.17 -0.88 -13.15
CA ASN A 60 20.23 -1.89 -13.21
C ASN A 60 21.46 -1.39 -13.99
N SER A 61 21.25 -0.82 -15.17
CA SER A 61 22.32 -0.28 -16.00
C SER A 61 23.01 0.92 -15.35
N TRP A 62 22.24 1.81 -14.73
CA TRP A 62 22.75 3.00 -14.06
C TRP A 62 23.59 2.66 -12.82
N ILE A 63 23.18 1.66 -12.03
CA ILE A 63 23.97 1.16 -10.90
C ILE A 63 25.31 0.61 -11.40
N GLU A 64 25.30 -0.25 -12.41
CA GLU A 64 26.52 -0.85 -12.98
C GLU A 64 27.48 0.21 -13.54
N LYS A 65 26.93 1.17 -14.31
CA LYS A 65 27.69 2.31 -14.85
C LYS A 65 28.30 3.15 -13.74
N THR A 66 27.50 3.58 -12.76
CA THR A 66 27.96 4.46 -11.66
C THR A 66 29.02 3.78 -10.80
N PHE A 67 28.88 2.48 -10.58
CA PHE A 67 29.86 1.70 -9.82
C PHE A 67 31.19 1.54 -10.57
N THR A 68 31.14 1.39 -11.91
CA THR A 68 32.33 1.16 -12.76
C THR A 68 33.07 2.46 -13.12
N GLU A 69 32.32 3.48 -13.52
CA GLU A 69 32.87 4.77 -13.99
C GLU A 69 33.19 5.73 -12.83
N GLY A 70 32.69 5.41 -11.63
CA GLY A 70 32.86 6.21 -10.42
C GLY A 70 31.77 7.26 -10.23
N PHE A 71 31.77 7.86 -9.04
CA PHE A 71 30.75 8.84 -8.66
C PHE A 71 31.05 10.23 -9.22
N GLY A 72 30.05 10.84 -9.85
CA GLY A 72 30.11 12.23 -10.31
C GLY A 72 30.12 13.28 -9.19
N ARG A 73 29.96 14.56 -9.58
CA ARG A 73 29.99 15.74 -8.69
C ARG A 73 28.99 15.67 -7.52
N PHE A 74 27.85 15.02 -7.71
CA PHE A 74 26.79 14.88 -6.70
C PHE A 74 26.89 13.52 -5.99
N LEU A 75 28.05 13.29 -5.35
CA LEU A 75 28.40 12.02 -4.70
C LEU A 75 27.33 11.56 -3.69
N ASP A 76 26.83 12.47 -2.87
CA ASP A 76 25.81 12.21 -1.86
C ASP A 76 24.51 11.65 -2.46
N ARG A 77 23.99 12.31 -3.50
CA ARG A 77 22.80 11.89 -4.23
C ARG A 77 23.02 10.57 -4.97
N ASN A 78 24.16 10.43 -5.64
CA ASN A 78 24.48 9.23 -6.41
C ASN A 78 24.64 8.01 -5.51
N VAL A 79 25.36 8.12 -4.39
CA VAL A 79 25.50 7.01 -3.42
C VAL A 79 24.14 6.66 -2.80
N THR A 80 23.35 7.66 -2.42
CA THR A 80 22.00 7.43 -1.87
C THR A 80 21.09 6.73 -2.87
N ALA A 81 21.05 7.20 -4.12
CA ALA A 81 20.26 6.61 -5.19
C ALA A 81 20.73 5.19 -5.54
N LEU A 82 22.04 4.96 -5.59
CA LEU A 82 22.62 3.65 -5.87
C LEU A 82 22.22 2.63 -4.80
N LEU A 83 22.43 2.96 -3.52
CA LEU A 83 22.07 2.07 -2.42
C LEU A 83 20.56 1.80 -2.37
N PHE A 84 19.74 2.84 -2.57
CA PHE A 84 18.28 2.69 -2.52
C PHE A 84 17.71 1.94 -3.73
N GLY A 85 18.23 2.21 -4.93
CA GLY A 85 17.89 1.49 -6.16
C GLY A 85 18.31 0.04 -6.09
N TYR A 86 19.53 -0.25 -5.61
CA TYR A 86 20.00 -1.62 -5.39
C TYR A 86 19.09 -2.36 -4.41
N TYR A 87 18.82 -1.77 -3.24
CA TYR A 87 17.90 -2.32 -2.23
C TYR A 87 16.51 -2.61 -2.82
N THR A 88 15.95 -1.65 -3.57
CA THR A 88 14.62 -1.76 -4.19
C THR A 88 14.55 -2.93 -5.15
N LEU A 89 15.55 -3.09 -6.02
CA LEU A 89 15.58 -4.19 -6.99
C LEU A 89 15.90 -5.53 -6.34
N ALA A 90 16.81 -5.57 -5.36
CA ALA A 90 17.20 -6.78 -4.65
C ALA A 90 16.03 -7.39 -3.89
N THR A 91 15.31 -6.57 -3.10
CA THR A 91 14.16 -7.03 -2.31
C THR A 91 12.99 -7.52 -3.17
N ALA A 92 12.89 -7.04 -4.41
CA ALA A 92 11.89 -7.46 -5.37
C ALA A 92 12.34 -8.61 -6.29
N ASN A 93 13.55 -9.15 -6.09
CA ASN A 93 14.16 -10.15 -6.97
C ASN A 93 14.22 -9.70 -8.46
N ARG A 94 14.51 -8.41 -8.69
CA ARG A 94 14.67 -7.76 -10.01
C ARG A 94 16.08 -7.21 -10.26
N LEU A 95 17.00 -7.46 -9.34
CA LEU A 95 18.41 -7.08 -9.46
C LEU A 95 19.11 -8.01 -10.46
N LYS A 96 19.71 -7.43 -11.49
CA LYS A 96 20.47 -8.14 -12.54
C LYS A 96 21.96 -7.79 -12.52
N THR A 97 22.31 -6.65 -11.96
CA THR A 97 23.71 -6.17 -11.86
C THR A 97 24.52 -7.01 -10.86
N LYS A 98 25.83 -7.13 -11.12
CA LYS A 98 26.79 -7.93 -10.32
C LYS A 98 27.83 -7.05 -9.60
N VAL A 99 27.44 -5.84 -9.21
CA VAL A 99 28.32 -4.93 -8.46
C VAL A 99 28.58 -5.45 -7.05
N ASP A 100 29.81 -5.27 -6.56
CA ASP A 100 30.21 -5.59 -5.19
C ASP A 100 29.76 -4.47 -4.24
N ILE A 101 28.47 -4.48 -3.89
CA ILE A 101 27.90 -3.45 -3.03
C ILE A 101 28.50 -3.47 -1.62
N GLU A 102 29.01 -4.62 -1.16
CA GLU A 102 29.60 -4.79 0.17
C GLU A 102 30.89 -3.97 0.29
N GLU A 103 31.74 -3.96 -0.74
CA GLU A 103 32.95 -3.11 -0.76
C GLU A 103 32.59 -1.62 -0.56
N LEU A 104 31.56 -1.11 -1.25
CA LEU A 104 31.09 0.27 -1.08
C LEU A 104 30.59 0.52 0.35
N ILE A 105 29.81 -0.40 0.91
CA ILE A 105 29.20 -0.25 2.24
C ILE A 105 30.24 -0.33 3.36
N GLU A 106 31.16 -1.29 3.30
CA GLU A 106 32.09 -1.57 4.39
C GLU A 106 33.32 -0.65 4.40
N ASN A 107 33.82 -0.27 3.22
CA ASN A 107 35.11 0.39 3.08
C ASN A 107 35.00 1.88 2.70
N HIS A 108 33.96 2.27 1.97
CA HIS A 108 33.84 3.63 1.45
C HIS A 108 32.80 4.47 2.18
N LEU A 109 31.60 3.93 2.38
CA LEU A 109 30.48 4.64 3.00
C LEU A 109 30.80 5.23 4.41
N PRO A 110 31.56 4.55 5.30
CA PRO A 110 31.88 5.10 6.62
C PRO A 110 32.72 6.38 6.57
N ASN A 111 33.46 6.62 5.47
CA ASN A 111 34.28 7.83 5.29
C ASN A 111 33.44 9.09 5.03
N TYR A 112 32.16 8.92 4.71
CA TYR A 112 31.24 10.02 4.43
C TYR A 112 30.33 10.37 5.60
N VAL A 113 30.63 9.89 6.81
CA VAL A 113 29.87 10.22 8.03
C VAL A 113 30.39 11.51 8.64
N TYR A 114 29.58 12.57 8.60
CA TYR A 114 29.86 13.87 9.20
C TYR A 114 28.85 14.17 10.29
N LYS A 115 29.30 14.51 11.50
CA LYS A 115 28.43 14.76 12.67
C LYS A 115 27.40 13.63 12.87
N ASN A 116 27.83 12.38 12.72
CA ASN A 116 27.00 11.17 12.81
C ASN A 116 25.85 11.10 11.78
N LEU A 117 25.97 11.77 10.64
CA LEU A 117 25.04 11.65 9.51
C LEU A 117 25.83 11.37 8.23
N PHE A 118 25.31 10.50 7.36
CA PHE A 118 25.88 10.31 6.03
C PHE A 118 25.76 11.62 5.24
N PHE A 119 26.88 12.08 4.69
CA PHE A 119 27.05 13.35 3.99
C PHE A 119 26.57 14.58 4.79
N GLY A 120 26.43 14.46 6.12
CA GLY A 120 25.85 15.50 6.97
C GLY A 120 24.35 15.77 6.71
N SER A 121 23.67 14.90 5.95
CA SER A 121 22.28 15.07 5.52
C SER A 121 21.36 14.08 6.23
N LEU A 122 20.31 14.58 6.88
CA LEU A 122 19.33 13.74 7.55
C LEU A 122 18.55 12.87 6.55
N THR A 123 18.09 13.45 5.44
CA THR A 123 17.35 12.72 4.40
C THR A 123 18.16 11.58 3.81
N HIS A 124 19.41 11.86 3.41
CA HIS A 124 20.29 10.82 2.87
C HIS A 124 20.57 9.75 3.93
N SER A 125 20.79 10.15 5.19
CA SER A 125 21.04 9.19 6.27
C SER A 125 19.88 8.22 6.49
N ILE A 126 18.63 8.71 6.49
CA ILE A 126 17.45 7.88 6.65
C ILE A 126 17.31 6.91 5.47
N ILE A 127 17.43 7.39 4.23
CA ILE A 127 17.27 6.55 3.03
C ILE A 127 18.39 5.50 2.94
N ILE A 128 19.64 5.89 3.24
CA ILE A 128 20.79 4.98 3.26
C ILE A 128 20.57 3.90 4.33
N LEU A 129 20.24 4.28 5.58
CA LEU A 129 19.99 3.28 6.63
C LEU A 129 18.81 2.36 6.30
N LEU A 130 17.74 2.88 5.67
CA LEU A 130 16.62 2.05 5.22
C LEU A 130 17.08 1.00 4.19
N SER A 131 17.90 1.43 3.22
CA SER A 131 18.45 0.54 2.19
C SER A 131 19.30 -0.56 2.83
N LEU A 132 20.18 -0.15 3.74
CA LEU A 132 21.13 -1.00 4.44
C LEU A 132 20.45 -2.03 5.36
N ALA A 133 19.47 -1.60 6.15
CA ALA A 133 18.64 -2.48 6.99
C ALA A 133 17.90 -3.52 6.13
N GLY A 134 17.60 -3.19 4.88
CA GLY A 134 17.03 -4.11 3.91
C GLY A 134 17.97 -5.18 3.38
N MET A 135 19.27 -4.89 3.33
CA MET A 135 20.30 -5.77 2.75
C MET A 135 20.96 -6.69 3.79
N ASN A 136 20.67 -6.53 5.09
CA ASN A 136 21.29 -7.30 6.19
C ASN A 136 22.83 -7.23 6.21
N VAL A 137 23.42 -6.12 5.75
CA VAL A 137 24.88 -5.90 5.74
C VAL A 137 25.31 -5.26 7.05
N GLU A 138 26.44 -5.69 7.61
CA GLU A 138 27.01 -5.07 8.81
C GLU A 138 27.62 -3.70 8.47
N ILE A 139 27.19 -2.63 9.16
CA ILE A 139 27.65 -1.28 8.86
C ILE A 139 28.38 -0.67 10.05
N LYS A 140 29.66 -0.37 9.83
CA LYS A 140 30.44 0.49 10.72
C LYS A 140 29.72 1.84 10.80
N LYS A 141 29.39 2.27 12.03
CA LYS A 141 28.65 3.51 12.36
C LYS A 141 27.12 3.45 12.26
N PHE A 142 26.51 2.29 11.98
CA PHE A 142 25.03 2.15 11.94
C PHE A 142 24.34 2.78 13.16
N GLU A 143 24.73 2.35 14.36
CA GLU A 143 24.17 2.81 15.63
C GLU A 143 24.35 4.32 15.85
N ASN A 144 25.48 4.89 15.42
CA ASN A 144 25.72 6.32 15.57
C ASN A 144 24.75 7.13 14.70
N VAL A 145 24.56 6.70 13.45
CA VAL A 145 23.66 7.39 12.51
C VAL A 145 22.20 7.22 12.93
N LEU A 146 21.81 6.01 13.33
CA LEU A 146 20.47 5.74 13.85
C LEU A 146 20.20 6.58 15.11
N GLY A 147 21.15 6.66 16.04
CA GLY A 147 21.07 7.49 17.23
C GLY A 147 20.84 8.97 16.91
N SER A 148 21.51 9.51 15.89
CA SER A 148 21.29 10.88 15.41
C SER A 148 19.91 11.11 14.80
N ILE A 149 19.36 10.13 14.07
CA ILE A 149 18.00 10.20 13.53
C ILE A 149 16.96 10.19 14.66
N ILE A 150 17.11 9.28 15.63
CA ILE A 150 16.22 9.18 16.81
C ILE A 150 16.29 10.46 17.65
N GLU A 151 17.48 11.04 17.81
CA GLU A 151 17.62 12.33 18.50
C GLU A 151 16.95 13.48 17.72
N GLY A 152 17.03 13.45 16.39
CA GLY A 152 16.30 14.38 15.52
C GLY A 152 14.78 14.25 15.64
N LEU A 153 14.27 13.03 15.84
CA LEU A 153 12.86 12.79 16.17
C LEU A 153 12.48 13.41 17.52
N ARG A 154 13.27 13.14 18.57
CA ARG A 154 13.02 13.67 19.93
C ARG A 154 13.02 15.19 19.98
N LYS A 155 13.83 15.84 19.14
CA LYS A 155 13.90 17.30 19.01
C LYS A 155 12.84 17.91 18.08
N GLY A 156 12.01 17.08 17.42
CA GLY A 156 11.05 17.51 16.42
C GLY A 156 11.66 17.96 15.09
N THR A 157 12.99 17.95 14.94
CA THR A 157 13.67 18.43 13.73
C THR A 157 13.49 17.48 12.53
N LEU A 158 13.16 16.21 12.78
CA LEU A 158 12.94 15.22 11.72
C LEU A 158 11.75 15.59 10.84
N VAL A 159 10.65 16.04 11.43
CA VAL A 159 9.39 16.37 10.72
C VAL A 159 9.37 17.78 10.12
N ASN A 160 10.43 18.58 10.32
CA ASN A 160 10.58 19.89 9.65
C ASN A 160 10.73 19.76 8.13
N ASP A 161 11.19 18.60 7.67
CA ASP A 161 11.18 18.24 6.26
C ASP A 161 10.28 17.00 6.10
N PRO A 162 9.02 17.17 5.68
CA PRO A 162 8.00 16.12 5.73
C PRO A 162 8.38 14.82 5.01
N LYS A 163 9.23 14.85 3.97
CA LYS A 163 9.69 13.63 3.29
C LYS A 163 10.51 12.72 4.21
N ASN A 164 11.24 13.30 5.18
CA ASN A 164 11.97 12.51 6.18
C ASN A 164 11.02 11.66 7.03
N ALA A 165 9.80 12.13 7.30
CA ALA A 165 8.82 11.37 8.07
C ALA A 165 8.42 10.07 7.35
N VAL A 166 8.23 10.10 6.03
CA VAL A 166 7.91 8.90 5.24
C VAL A 166 9.01 7.86 5.33
N PHE A 167 10.25 8.26 5.03
CA PHE A 167 11.37 7.32 5.03
C PHE A 167 11.79 6.89 6.44
N ALA A 168 11.63 7.75 7.45
CA ALA A 168 11.89 7.38 8.84
C ALA A 168 10.86 6.37 9.34
N ALA A 169 9.59 6.53 8.98
CA ALA A 169 8.57 5.56 9.33
C ALA A 169 8.83 4.19 8.70
N LEU A 170 9.23 4.15 7.42
CA LEU A 170 9.68 2.93 6.75
C LEU A 170 10.91 2.32 7.44
N LEU A 171 11.88 3.14 7.85
CA LEU A 171 13.08 2.68 8.57
C LEU A 171 12.73 2.08 9.93
N PHE A 172 11.91 2.76 10.74
CA PHE A 172 11.54 2.29 12.07
C PHE A 172 10.68 1.03 12.02
N GLU A 173 9.77 0.92 11.05
CA GLU A 173 9.05 -0.32 10.78
C GLU A 173 10.01 -1.45 10.39
N LYS A 174 10.97 -1.18 9.50
CA LYS A 174 11.95 -2.19 9.04
C LYS A 174 12.86 -2.69 10.17
N LEU A 175 13.14 -1.85 11.16
CA LEU A 175 13.98 -2.16 12.32
C LEU A 175 13.18 -2.58 13.56
N ASP A 176 11.87 -2.78 13.44
CA ASP A 176 10.97 -3.13 14.56
C ASP A 176 11.03 -2.14 15.74
N LEU A 177 11.27 -0.86 15.47
CA LEU A 177 11.36 0.22 16.46
C LEU A 177 9.98 0.84 16.76
N SER A 178 9.10 0.05 17.38
CA SER A 178 7.69 0.45 17.59
C SER A 178 7.50 1.68 18.51
N LYS A 179 8.46 1.99 19.38
CA LYS A 179 8.39 3.17 20.25
C LYS A 179 8.66 4.44 19.44
N GLU A 180 9.75 4.45 18.68
CA GLU A 180 10.16 5.54 17.81
C GLU A 180 9.14 5.78 16.71
N LEU A 181 8.55 4.71 16.14
CA LEU A 181 7.48 4.82 15.17
C LEU A 181 6.24 5.53 15.75
N ARG A 182 5.80 5.17 16.96
CA ARG A 182 4.67 5.85 17.62
C ARG A 182 4.97 7.32 17.89
N MET A 183 6.17 7.63 18.39
CA MET A 183 6.61 9.02 18.61
C MET A 183 6.63 9.83 17.30
N LEU A 184 7.03 9.22 16.19
CA LEU A 184 7.00 9.84 14.86
C LEU A 184 5.57 10.12 14.42
N VAL A 185 4.66 9.15 14.56
CA VAL A 185 3.24 9.31 14.18
C VAL A 185 2.57 10.42 15.00
N GLU A 186 2.85 10.51 16.30
CA GLU A 186 2.40 11.60 17.16
C GLU A 186 2.95 12.96 16.69
N SER A 187 4.27 13.05 16.46
CA SER A 187 4.92 14.27 15.97
C SER A 187 4.36 14.74 14.62
N VAL A 188 4.05 13.78 13.73
CA VAL A 188 3.41 14.07 12.44
C VAL A 188 1.98 14.53 12.63
N SER A 189 1.21 13.92 13.54
CA SER A 189 -0.17 14.36 13.84
C SER A 189 -0.19 15.81 14.31
N ASP A 190 0.71 16.19 15.21
CA ASP A 190 0.79 17.55 15.72
C ASP A 190 1.25 18.53 14.63
N LYS A 191 2.20 18.13 13.78
CA LYS A 191 2.70 18.96 12.66
C LYS A 191 1.67 19.11 11.53
N PHE A 192 0.82 18.12 11.32
CA PHE A 192 -0.19 18.11 10.24
C PHE A 192 -1.23 19.21 10.39
N GLU A 193 -1.56 19.58 11.63
CA GLU A 193 -2.50 20.66 11.96
C GLU A 193 -1.87 22.06 11.83
N SER A 194 -0.54 22.14 11.72
CA SER A 194 0.16 23.41 11.59
C SER A 194 -0.02 24.05 10.20
N ASP A 195 -0.07 25.38 10.18
CA ASP A 195 -0.11 26.21 8.97
C ASP A 195 1.28 26.42 8.34
N ASP A 196 2.35 25.99 9.03
CA ASP A 196 3.75 26.17 8.59
C ASP A 196 4.24 25.10 7.59
N VAL A 197 3.39 24.15 7.20
CA VAL A 197 3.69 23.12 6.20
C VAL A 197 3.01 23.48 4.89
N PHE A 198 3.79 23.53 3.81
CA PHE A 198 3.25 23.77 2.48
C PHE A 198 2.19 22.72 2.11
N PHE A 199 1.18 23.18 1.38
CA PHE A 199 -0.01 22.37 1.07
C PHE A 199 0.34 21.03 0.42
N ASP A 200 1.29 21.00 -0.50
CA ASP A 200 1.72 19.81 -1.23
C ASP A 200 2.59 18.89 -0.35
N GLU A 201 3.40 19.45 0.55
CA GLU A 201 4.17 18.67 1.53
C GLU A 201 3.29 17.93 2.56
N LYS A 202 2.04 18.39 2.76
CA LYS A 202 1.06 17.65 3.60
C LYS A 202 0.70 16.27 3.03
N ILE A 203 1.04 15.96 1.77
CA ILE A 203 0.94 14.60 1.23
C ILE A 203 1.87 13.63 1.97
N TYR A 204 3.11 14.05 2.30
CA TYR A 204 4.03 13.20 3.06
C TYR A 204 3.50 12.89 4.46
N LEU A 205 2.97 13.90 5.14
CA LEU A 205 2.37 13.74 6.47
C LEU A 205 1.11 12.87 6.39
N SER A 206 0.25 13.11 5.39
CA SER A 206 -0.93 12.29 5.12
C SER A 206 -0.58 10.82 4.91
N TRP A 207 0.53 10.55 4.22
CA TRP A 207 1.03 9.19 4.01
C TRP A 207 1.33 8.48 5.33
N VAL A 208 2.03 9.14 6.25
CA VAL A 208 2.38 8.57 7.56
C VAL A 208 1.12 8.33 8.39
N LEU A 209 0.24 9.34 8.48
CA LEU A 209 -0.99 9.25 9.27
C LEU A 209 -1.93 8.16 8.76
N TRP A 210 -2.06 8.03 7.43
CA TRP A 210 -2.90 7.01 6.83
C TRP A 210 -2.34 5.61 7.05
N LYS A 211 -1.03 5.42 6.81
CA LYS A 211 -0.37 4.12 6.96
C LYS A 211 -0.44 3.59 8.39
N TYR A 212 -0.25 4.46 9.38
CA TYR A 212 -0.23 4.09 10.80
C TYR A 212 -1.48 4.53 11.58
N LYS A 213 -2.63 4.64 10.88
CA LYS A 213 -3.92 5.04 11.44
C LYS A 213 -4.39 4.22 12.65
N SER A 214 -3.90 2.99 12.80
CA SER A 214 -4.18 2.13 13.96
C SER A 214 -3.67 2.72 15.27
N GLU A 215 -2.59 3.49 15.23
CA GLU A 215 -2.01 4.20 16.38
C GLU A 215 -2.81 5.46 16.75
N LEU A 216 -3.64 5.95 15.83
CA LEU A 216 -4.34 7.24 15.94
C LEU A 216 -5.87 7.10 16.01
N ARG A 217 -6.41 5.92 16.35
CA ARG A 217 -7.86 5.61 16.25
C ARG A 217 -8.80 6.73 16.74
N ALA A 218 -8.45 7.42 17.83
CA ALA A 218 -9.25 8.51 18.39
C ALA A 218 -9.24 9.80 17.54
N LYS A 219 -8.11 10.15 16.91
CA LYS A 219 -7.94 11.36 16.07
C LYS A 219 -8.29 11.12 14.60
N MET A 220 -8.30 9.86 14.14
CA MET A 220 -8.50 9.53 12.72
C MET A 220 -9.78 10.08 12.06
N PRO A 221 -10.96 10.11 12.71
CA PRO A 221 -12.16 10.66 12.09
C PRO A 221 -12.01 12.13 11.66
N GLU A 222 -11.33 12.93 12.47
CA GLU A 222 -11.04 14.34 12.20
C GLU A 222 -10.00 14.49 11.08
N ILE A 223 -8.89 13.76 11.19
CA ILE A 223 -7.77 13.81 10.24
C ILE A 223 -8.20 13.32 8.84
N THR A 224 -9.10 12.34 8.75
CA THR A 224 -9.50 11.70 7.48
C THR A 224 -10.11 12.71 6.49
N GLY A 225 -10.94 13.64 6.97
CA GLY A 225 -11.54 14.67 6.12
C GLY A 225 -10.49 15.60 5.52
N HIS A 226 -9.49 15.97 6.33
CA HIS A 226 -8.37 16.80 5.89
C HIS A 226 -7.49 16.08 4.87
N ILE A 227 -7.10 14.83 5.13
CA ILE A 227 -6.30 14.02 4.19
C ILE A 227 -6.98 13.94 2.82
N LYS A 228 -8.28 13.62 2.78
CA LYS A 228 -9.05 13.54 1.52
C LYS A 228 -9.01 14.87 0.77
N LYS A 229 -9.23 16.00 1.46
CA LYS A 229 -9.17 17.34 0.88
C LYS A 229 -7.77 17.69 0.34
N TYR A 230 -6.71 17.36 1.08
CA TYR A 230 -5.33 17.58 0.62
C TYR A 230 -5.01 16.77 -0.63
N ILE A 231 -5.45 15.52 -0.70
CA ILE A 231 -5.25 14.69 -1.88
C ILE A 231 -6.05 15.23 -3.08
N GLU A 232 -7.32 15.58 -2.90
CA GLU A 232 -8.16 16.16 -3.97
C GLU A 232 -7.53 17.43 -4.55
N ASN A 233 -7.13 18.35 -3.67
CA ASN A 233 -6.48 19.59 -4.08
C ASN A 233 -5.12 19.33 -4.77
N PHE A 234 -4.34 18.37 -4.29
CA PHE A 234 -3.08 17.97 -4.92
C PHE A 234 -3.33 17.43 -6.32
N LEU A 235 -4.30 16.53 -6.47
CA LEU A 235 -4.71 15.96 -7.76
C LEU A 235 -5.23 17.01 -8.75
N MET A 236 -5.93 18.04 -8.27
CA MET A 236 -6.35 19.18 -9.09
C MET A 236 -5.17 20.06 -9.55
N SER A 237 -4.10 20.11 -8.76
CA SER A 237 -2.92 20.90 -9.05
C SER A 237 -1.93 20.20 -10.00
N ILE A 238 -1.80 18.88 -9.91
CA ILE A 238 -0.96 18.11 -10.83
C ILE A 238 -1.66 18.05 -12.19
N GLY A 239 -1.03 18.50 -13.26
CA GLY A 239 -1.58 18.42 -14.63
C GLY A 239 -2.48 19.56 -15.10
N ARG A 240 -2.40 20.76 -14.51
CA ARG A 240 -2.82 21.99 -15.22
C ARG A 240 -1.71 22.35 -16.22
N GLU A 241 -2.04 22.34 -17.52
CA GLU A 241 -1.17 22.82 -18.60
C GLU A 241 -0.91 24.33 -18.49
N GLU A 242 0.15 24.77 -19.17
CA GLU A 242 0.84 26.07 -19.16
C GLU A 242 0.00 27.35 -19.40
N GLY A 243 -1.33 27.28 -19.34
CA GLY A 243 -2.23 28.41 -19.67
C GLY A 243 -2.63 29.32 -18.51
N ASP A 244 -2.32 28.98 -17.26
CA ASP A 244 -2.82 29.68 -16.05
C ASP A 244 -1.67 30.33 -15.24
N HIS A 245 -0.57 30.67 -15.92
CA HIS A 245 0.70 31.06 -15.28
C HIS A 245 0.72 32.47 -14.66
N GLU A 246 -0.17 33.39 -15.05
CA GLU A 246 -0.14 34.76 -14.51
C GLU A 246 -0.70 34.83 -13.07
N ALA A 247 -1.81 34.15 -12.77
CA ALA A 247 -2.45 34.27 -11.45
C ALA A 247 -1.74 33.48 -10.33
N ILE A 248 -0.95 32.46 -10.67
CA ILE A 248 -0.26 31.59 -9.68
C ILE A 248 1.19 32.04 -9.47
N SER A 249 1.86 32.61 -10.48
CA SER A 249 3.24 33.10 -10.32
C SER A 249 3.34 34.31 -9.40
N GLU A 250 2.31 35.17 -9.36
CA GLU A 250 2.22 36.30 -8.43
C GLU A 250 2.14 35.89 -6.95
N LEU A 251 1.63 34.70 -6.64
CA LEU A 251 1.50 34.20 -5.26
C LEU A 251 2.70 33.36 -4.78
N TYR A 252 3.47 32.77 -5.69
CA TYR A 252 4.43 31.71 -5.33
C TYR A 252 5.86 31.90 -5.85
N GLY A 253 6.18 33.02 -6.50
CA GLY A 253 7.55 33.31 -6.96
C GLY A 253 7.90 32.47 -8.19
N GLY A 254 7.99 33.14 -9.34
CA GLY A 254 8.24 32.48 -10.61
C GLY A 254 9.65 31.89 -10.72
N GLU A 255 9.72 30.67 -11.26
CA GLU A 255 10.62 30.31 -12.35
C GLU A 255 10.04 29.08 -13.07
N ASN A 256 10.11 29.10 -14.40
CA ASN A 256 9.60 28.08 -15.32
C ASN A 256 10.26 26.72 -15.10
N ASN A 257 9.71 25.88 -14.21
CA ASN A 257 10.05 24.46 -14.14
C ASN A 257 8.88 23.63 -14.67
N GLU A 258 9.09 22.99 -15.80
CA GLU A 258 8.17 22.04 -16.47
C GLU A 258 7.75 20.86 -15.56
N ASN A 259 8.41 20.67 -14.40
CA ASN A 259 8.02 19.76 -13.33
C ASN A 259 7.90 20.48 -11.98
N ARG A 260 6.69 20.95 -11.64
CA ARG A 260 6.40 21.65 -10.37
C ARG A 260 6.64 20.79 -9.12
N TYR A 261 6.63 19.46 -9.23
CA TYR A 261 6.68 18.54 -8.08
C TYR A 261 7.81 17.53 -8.19
N SER A 262 8.45 17.23 -7.06
CA SER A 262 9.51 16.21 -7.01
C SER A 262 8.98 14.79 -7.26
N ARG A 263 9.81 13.94 -7.88
CA ARG A 263 9.49 12.51 -8.07
C ARG A 263 9.24 11.78 -6.74
N ILE A 264 9.88 12.22 -5.65
CA ILE A 264 9.61 11.70 -4.30
C ILE A 264 8.16 11.94 -3.88
N LEU A 265 7.66 13.15 -4.10
CA LEU A 265 6.29 13.55 -3.75
C LEU A 265 5.28 12.76 -4.59
N ILE A 266 5.49 12.70 -5.91
CA ILE A 266 4.63 11.97 -6.84
C ILE A 266 4.57 10.46 -6.47
N GLY A 267 5.72 9.84 -6.17
CA GLY A 267 5.79 8.44 -5.74
C GLY A 267 5.08 8.19 -4.40
N THR A 268 5.24 9.11 -3.44
CA THR A 268 4.56 9.03 -2.14
C THR A 268 3.04 9.17 -2.31
N ALA A 269 2.60 10.11 -3.14
CA ALA A 269 1.18 10.31 -3.44
C ALA A 269 0.56 9.08 -4.09
N LEU A 270 1.28 8.40 -5.00
CA LEU A 270 0.83 7.13 -5.57
C LEU A 270 0.59 6.07 -4.49
N ASP A 271 1.56 5.84 -3.62
CA ASP A 271 1.43 4.83 -2.55
C ASP A 271 0.30 5.18 -1.57
N LEU A 272 0.12 6.47 -1.24
CA LEU A 272 -1.00 6.94 -0.43
C LEU A 272 -2.36 6.64 -1.08
N LEU A 273 -2.53 6.95 -2.37
CA LEU A 273 -3.76 6.64 -3.09
C LEU A 273 -4.04 5.14 -3.12
N VAL A 274 -3.02 4.32 -3.36
CA VAL A 274 -3.16 2.86 -3.33
C VAL A 274 -3.58 2.37 -1.94
N MET A 275 -2.99 2.89 -0.87
CA MET A 275 -3.38 2.55 0.51
C MET A 275 -4.84 2.95 0.80
N ILE A 276 -5.25 4.17 0.45
CA ILE A 276 -6.64 4.63 0.63
C ILE A 276 -7.63 3.74 -0.13
N LYS A 277 -7.27 3.35 -1.35
CA LYS A 277 -8.09 2.46 -2.18
C LYS A 277 -8.26 1.08 -1.53
N LYS A 278 -7.17 0.50 -1.01
CA LYS A 278 -7.21 -0.78 -0.28
C LYS A 278 -8.09 -0.69 0.97
N ASP A 279 -7.93 0.39 1.72
CA ASP A 279 -8.68 0.62 2.96
C ASP A 279 -10.17 0.91 2.77
N ARG A 280 -10.56 1.39 1.58
CA ARG A 280 -11.97 1.60 1.22
C ARG A 280 -12.79 0.31 1.39
N ILE A 281 -12.19 -0.86 1.19
CA ILE A 281 -12.88 -2.15 1.36
C ILE A 281 -13.18 -2.44 2.83
N ILE A 282 -12.27 -2.09 3.73
CA ILE A 282 -12.44 -2.22 5.18
C ILE A 282 -13.51 -1.23 5.69
N GLU A 283 -13.52 0.01 5.15
CA GLU A 283 -14.58 1.00 5.46
C GLU A 283 -15.95 0.57 4.92
N ILE A 284 -16.00 -0.09 3.76
CA ILE A 284 -17.25 -0.55 3.12
C ILE A 284 -17.82 -1.81 3.78
N ILE A 285 -16.97 -2.64 4.41
CA ILE A 285 -17.31 -3.95 4.97
C ILE A 285 -16.81 -4.06 6.43
N PRO A 286 -17.51 -3.43 7.40
CA PRO A 286 -17.05 -3.35 8.79
C PRO A 286 -16.78 -4.72 9.44
N GLN A 287 -17.51 -5.76 9.06
CA GLN A 287 -17.37 -7.11 9.63
C GLN A 287 -16.16 -7.88 9.07
N PHE A 288 -15.52 -7.40 8.00
CA PHE A 288 -14.48 -8.17 7.29
C PHE A 288 -13.34 -8.59 8.22
N GLY A 289 -12.81 -7.65 9.00
CA GLY A 289 -11.69 -7.91 9.91
C GLY A 289 -12.03 -8.80 11.10
N GLU A 290 -13.30 -8.88 11.51
CA GLU A 290 -13.76 -9.81 12.55
C GLU A 290 -13.90 -11.23 11.96
N VAL A 291 -14.50 -11.33 10.78
CA VAL A 291 -14.70 -12.61 10.09
C VAL A 291 -13.37 -13.26 9.74
N THR A 292 -12.41 -12.52 9.19
CA THR A 292 -11.10 -13.09 8.82
C THR A 292 -10.32 -13.61 10.03
N ARG A 293 -10.38 -12.92 11.16
CA ARG A 293 -9.79 -13.38 12.43
C ARG A 293 -10.48 -14.65 12.93
N ALA A 294 -11.81 -14.68 12.97
CA ALA A 294 -12.55 -15.87 13.39
C ALA A 294 -12.25 -17.09 12.50
N LEU A 295 -12.17 -16.91 11.18
CA LEU A 295 -11.79 -17.99 10.25
C LEU A 295 -10.37 -18.51 10.51
N GLN A 296 -9.43 -17.62 10.86
CA GLN A 296 -8.07 -17.99 11.23
C GLN A 296 -8.04 -18.80 12.52
N ASP A 297 -8.76 -18.35 13.57
CA ASP A 297 -8.82 -19.03 14.86
C ASP A 297 -9.43 -20.44 14.75
N LEU A 298 -10.34 -20.64 13.79
CA LEU A 298 -10.94 -21.93 13.47
C LEU A 298 -10.05 -22.82 12.56
N GLY A 299 -8.93 -22.31 12.06
CA GLY A 299 -8.07 -23.02 11.11
C GLY A 299 -8.70 -23.20 9.72
N TRP A 300 -9.63 -22.33 9.33
CA TRP A 300 -10.34 -22.41 8.04
C TRP A 300 -9.66 -21.54 6.97
N ASP A 301 -8.33 -21.72 6.83
CA ASP A 301 -7.46 -20.90 5.99
C ASP A 301 -7.91 -20.82 4.53
N GLN A 302 -8.50 -21.90 3.99
CA GLN A 302 -8.98 -21.93 2.62
C GLN A 302 -10.16 -20.96 2.41
N VAL A 303 -11.08 -20.85 3.37
CA VAL A 303 -12.21 -19.91 3.32
C VAL A 303 -11.69 -18.47 3.37
N ARG A 304 -10.75 -18.20 4.29
CA ARG A 304 -10.09 -16.89 4.44
C ARG A 304 -9.35 -16.49 3.17
N SER A 305 -8.57 -17.40 2.61
CA SER A 305 -7.80 -17.17 1.38
C SER A 305 -8.69 -16.76 0.21
N GLU A 306 -9.83 -17.44 -0.01
CA GLU A 306 -10.77 -17.05 -1.07
C GLU A 306 -11.44 -15.70 -0.80
N LEU A 307 -11.74 -15.38 0.47
CA LEU A 307 -12.29 -14.08 0.85
C LEU A 307 -11.30 -12.94 0.58
N GLU A 308 -10.02 -13.15 0.88
CA GLU A 308 -8.93 -12.21 0.58
C GLU A 308 -8.65 -12.09 -0.93
N LYS A 309 -8.76 -13.19 -1.68
CA LYS A 309 -8.68 -13.15 -3.16
C LYS A 309 -9.80 -12.29 -3.73
N ALA A 310 -11.01 -12.39 -3.19
CA ALA A 310 -12.12 -11.54 -3.63
C ALA A 310 -11.81 -10.05 -3.43
N VAL A 311 -11.22 -9.69 -2.28
CA VAL A 311 -10.78 -8.32 -1.98
C VAL A 311 -9.77 -7.85 -3.02
N ARG A 312 -8.71 -8.62 -3.24
CA ARG A 312 -7.68 -8.29 -4.26
C ARG A 312 -8.29 -8.12 -5.65
N SER A 313 -9.16 -9.03 -6.09
CA SER A 313 -9.84 -8.92 -7.38
C SER A 313 -10.70 -7.66 -7.49
N PHE A 314 -11.40 -7.27 -6.42
CA PHE A 314 -12.18 -6.04 -6.41
C PHE A 314 -11.29 -4.79 -6.49
N GLU A 315 -10.16 -4.77 -5.77
CA GLU A 315 -9.15 -3.69 -5.83
C GLU A 315 -8.55 -3.53 -7.23
N GLU A 316 -8.35 -4.65 -7.92
CA GLU A 316 -7.85 -4.72 -9.30
C GLU A 316 -8.93 -4.45 -10.36
N SER A 317 -10.15 -4.07 -9.94
CA SER A 317 -11.31 -3.88 -10.82
C SER A 317 -11.70 -5.11 -11.64
N LYS A 318 -11.29 -6.32 -11.21
CA LYS A 318 -11.70 -7.61 -11.76
C LYS A 318 -12.99 -8.08 -11.07
N TYR A 319 -14.11 -7.42 -11.38
CA TYR A 319 -15.36 -7.57 -10.62
C TYR A 319 -15.99 -8.97 -10.72
N SER A 320 -15.84 -9.64 -11.86
CA SER A 320 -16.29 -11.03 -12.02
C SER A 320 -15.49 -11.99 -11.16
N ASP A 321 -14.15 -11.86 -11.17
CA ASP A 321 -13.28 -12.65 -10.30
C ASP A 321 -13.60 -12.41 -8.83
N ALA A 322 -13.88 -11.15 -8.45
CA ALA A 322 -14.30 -10.81 -7.09
C ALA A 322 -15.61 -11.51 -6.69
N CYS A 323 -16.63 -11.48 -7.56
CA CYS A 323 -17.89 -12.19 -7.35
C CYS A 323 -17.70 -13.71 -7.25
N ASN A 324 -16.85 -14.28 -8.10
CA ASN A 324 -16.55 -15.71 -8.10
C ASN A 324 -15.83 -16.14 -6.81
N ASN A 325 -14.81 -15.39 -6.39
CA ASN A 325 -14.08 -15.65 -5.15
C ASN A 325 -14.99 -15.49 -3.91
N LEU A 326 -15.89 -14.50 -3.90
CA LEU A 326 -16.93 -14.37 -2.86
C LEU A 326 -17.84 -15.60 -2.80
N ARG A 327 -18.32 -16.04 -3.97
CA ARG A 327 -19.16 -17.23 -4.09
C ARG A 327 -18.43 -18.47 -3.57
N LEU A 328 -17.16 -18.67 -3.93
CA LEU A 328 -16.34 -19.79 -3.49
C LEU A 328 -16.12 -19.76 -1.97
N SER A 329 -15.72 -18.61 -1.43
CA SER A 329 -15.56 -18.45 0.02
C SER A 329 -16.86 -18.76 0.78
N PHE A 330 -18.00 -18.26 0.30
CA PHE A 330 -19.29 -18.49 0.93
C PHE A 330 -19.70 -19.97 0.95
N ILE A 331 -19.59 -20.69 -0.17
CA ILE A 331 -19.94 -22.12 -0.19
C ILE A 331 -18.98 -22.94 0.66
N MET A 332 -17.67 -22.64 0.63
CA MET A 332 -16.66 -23.33 1.44
C MET A 332 -16.92 -23.15 2.93
N PHE A 333 -17.32 -21.94 3.35
CA PHE A 333 -17.73 -21.68 4.71
C PHE A 333 -18.94 -22.53 5.14
N LEU A 334 -19.98 -22.60 4.29
CA LEU A 334 -21.16 -23.41 4.59
C LEU A 334 -20.84 -24.92 4.62
N ILE A 335 -19.92 -25.39 3.76
CA ILE A 335 -19.39 -26.75 3.80
C ILE A 335 -18.69 -27.01 5.13
N LYS A 336 -17.83 -26.09 5.60
CA LYS A 336 -17.13 -26.23 6.89
C LYS A 336 -18.11 -26.30 8.07
N LEU A 337 -19.17 -25.50 8.05
CA LEU A 337 -20.24 -25.61 9.05
C LEU A 337 -20.94 -26.98 8.98
N TYR A 338 -21.29 -27.47 7.80
CA TYR A 338 -21.89 -28.80 7.64
C TYR A 338 -20.98 -29.91 8.20
N GLU A 339 -19.70 -29.88 7.84
CA GLU A 339 -18.70 -30.85 8.30
C GLU A 339 -18.58 -30.83 9.82
N LEU A 340 -18.54 -29.62 10.41
CA LEU A 340 -18.48 -29.44 11.85
C LEU A 340 -19.70 -30.04 12.58
N PHE A 341 -20.90 -29.85 12.04
CA PHE A 341 -22.14 -30.30 12.69
C PHE A 341 -22.47 -31.77 12.45
N THR A 342 -22.05 -32.33 11.31
CA THR A 342 -22.38 -33.72 10.95
C THR A 342 -21.24 -34.70 11.19
N GLY A 343 -20.00 -34.20 11.32
CA GLY A 343 -18.79 -35.03 11.31
C GLY A 343 -18.54 -35.74 9.99
N LYS A 344 -19.23 -35.33 8.90
CA LYS A 344 -19.18 -35.97 7.58
C LYS A 344 -18.83 -34.94 6.51
N GLU A 345 -18.20 -35.41 5.44
CA GLU A 345 -17.99 -34.58 4.24
C GLU A 345 -19.32 -34.12 3.65
N ALA A 346 -19.35 -32.89 3.14
CA ALA A 346 -20.55 -32.33 2.53
C ALA A 346 -20.96 -33.12 1.27
N PRO A 347 -22.27 -33.37 1.06
CA PRO A 347 -22.76 -34.17 -0.07
C PRO A 347 -22.51 -33.42 -1.38
N THR A 348 -21.39 -33.76 -2.04
CA THR A 348 -20.91 -33.08 -3.25
C THR A 348 -20.63 -34.10 -4.33
N GLU A 349 -21.26 -33.94 -5.50
CA GLU A 349 -20.89 -34.72 -6.68
C GLU A 349 -19.56 -34.21 -7.26
N LYS A 350 -18.70 -35.12 -7.71
CA LYS A 350 -17.37 -34.78 -8.24
C LYS A 350 -17.49 -33.75 -9.37
N GLY A 351 -16.84 -32.60 -9.20
CA GLY A 351 -16.84 -31.50 -10.18
C GLY A 351 -18.07 -30.58 -10.14
N LYS A 352 -18.99 -30.75 -9.18
CA LYS A 352 -20.15 -29.86 -9.01
C LYS A 352 -20.07 -29.06 -7.72
N THR A 353 -20.70 -27.89 -7.72
CA THR A 353 -20.93 -27.14 -6.48
C THR A 353 -22.06 -27.82 -5.69
N PRO A 354 -21.87 -28.08 -4.38
CA PRO A 354 -22.88 -28.75 -3.59
C PRO A 354 -24.15 -27.91 -3.41
N ASN A 355 -25.28 -28.59 -3.25
CA ASN A 355 -26.58 -27.95 -3.09
C ASN A 355 -26.71 -27.36 -1.69
N ILE A 356 -26.78 -26.04 -1.60
CA ILE A 356 -26.90 -25.33 -0.32
C ILE A 356 -28.11 -25.79 0.49
N LYS A 357 -29.23 -26.14 -0.16
CA LYS A 357 -30.41 -26.62 0.58
C LYS A 357 -30.10 -27.87 1.38
N ASP A 358 -29.20 -28.72 0.90
CA ASP A 358 -28.76 -29.94 1.57
C ASP A 358 -27.72 -29.65 2.66
N ILE A 359 -26.79 -28.72 2.40
CA ILE A 359 -25.80 -28.24 3.38
C ILE A 359 -26.48 -27.60 4.59
N LEU A 360 -27.59 -26.89 4.40
CA LEU A 360 -28.32 -26.21 5.47
C LEU A 360 -29.29 -27.12 6.26
N LYS A 361 -29.51 -28.38 5.84
CA LYS A 361 -30.45 -29.27 6.54
C LYS A 361 -30.04 -29.54 7.99
N PRO A 362 -28.78 -29.90 8.31
CA PRO A 362 -28.37 -30.19 9.69
C PRO A 362 -28.45 -28.96 10.59
N LEU A 363 -28.21 -27.76 10.06
CA LEU A 363 -28.30 -26.53 10.86
C LEU A 363 -29.72 -26.25 11.36
N LYS A 364 -30.76 -26.82 10.72
CA LYS A 364 -32.15 -26.68 11.18
C LYS A 364 -32.36 -27.33 12.55
N SER A 365 -31.76 -28.50 12.80
CA SER A 365 -31.86 -29.14 14.13
C SER A 365 -31.08 -28.41 15.21
N GLU A 366 -30.15 -27.55 14.81
CA GLU A 366 -29.33 -26.72 15.70
C GLU A 366 -29.95 -25.33 15.94
N GLY A 367 -31.14 -25.04 15.39
CA GLY A 367 -31.86 -23.79 15.60
C GLY A 367 -31.72 -22.74 14.48
N LEU A 368 -31.36 -23.15 13.25
CA LEU A 368 -31.49 -22.28 12.08
C LEU A 368 -32.95 -22.13 11.65
N GLU A 369 -33.47 -20.91 11.76
CA GLU A 369 -34.87 -20.61 11.47
C GLU A 369 -35.15 -20.57 9.95
N PRO A 370 -36.40 -20.83 9.51
CA PRO A 370 -36.75 -20.82 8.09
C PRO A 370 -36.43 -19.50 7.37
N GLU A 371 -36.60 -18.37 8.06
CA GLU A 371 -36.32 -17.03 7.53
C GLU A 371 -34.82 -16.81 7.31
N GLU A 372 -34.00 -17.20 8.27
CA GLU A 372 -32.53 -17.15 8.20
C GLU A 372 -32.02 -18.04 7.05
N LYS A 373 -32.58 -19.26 6.92
CA LYS A 373 -32.30 -20.14 5.79
C LYS A 373 -32.67 -19.48 4.45
N GLY A 374 -33.78 -18.75 4.42
CA GLY A 374 -34.21 -17.96 3.26
C GLY A 374 -33.16 -16.93 2.86
N ILE A 375 -32.66 -16.15 3.82
CA ILE A 375 -31.62 -15.12 3.60
C ILE A 375 -30.32 -15.74 3.07
N ILE A 376 -29.87 -16.87 3.63
CA ILE A 376 -28.67 -17.58 3.17
C ILE A 376 -28.84 -18.05 1.72
N THR A 377 -30.00 -18.62 1.40
CA THR A 377 -30.29 -19.12 0.05
C THR A 377 -30.40 -17.99 -0.98
N SER A 378 -30.99 -16.86 -0.59
CA SER A 378 -31.06 -15.66 -1.44
C SER A 378 -29.67 -15.07 -1.69
N THR A 379 -28.82 -15.01 -0.65
CA THR A 379 -27.44 -14.54 -0.79
C THR A 379 -26.64 -15.42 -1.74
N TRP A 380 -26.76 -16.74 -1.61
CA TRP A 380 -26.14 -17.65 -2.56
C TRP A 380 -26.61 -17.43 -3.99
N SER A 381 -27.92 -17.23 -4.17
CA SER A 381 -28.51 -17.02 -5.50
C SER A 381 -27.97 -15.74 -6.13
N TYR A 382 -27.87 -14.67 -5.34
CA TYR A 382 -27.25 -13.42 -5.74
C TYR A 382 -25.78 -13.58 -6.15
N LEU A 383 -24.95 -14.18 -5.29
CA LEU A 383 -23.53 -14.41 -5.59
C LEU A 383 -23.33 -15.30 -6.81
N SER A 384 -24.16 -16.34 -6.97
CA SER A 384 -24.12 -17.24 -8.12
C SER A 384 -24.54 -16.57 -9.42
N GLU A 385 -25.52 -15.68 -9.37
CA GLU A 385 -25.91 -14.88 -10.52
C GLU A 385 -24.77 -13.93 -10.93
N LYS A 386 -24.21 -13.17 -9.99
CA LYS A 386 -23.17 -12.19 -10.27
C LYS A 386 -21.85 -12.83 -10.72
N ALA A 387 -21.46 -13.98 -10.16
CA ALA A 387 -20.29 -14.73 -10.61
C ALA A 387 -20.43 -15.35 -12.02
N HIS A 388 -21.63 -15.36 -12.60
CA HIS A 388 -21.90 -15.94 -13.92
C HIS A 388 -22.51 -14.94 -14.90
N ILE A 389 -22.58 -13.66 -14.52
CA ILE A 389 -23.22 -12.62 -15.31
C ILE A 389 -22.47 -12.37 -16.64
N GLU A 390 -21.15 -12.58 -16.67
CA GLU A 390 -20.32 -12.51 -17.89
C GLU A 390 -20.77 -13.51 -18.97
N LYS A 391 -21.31 -14.67 -18.57
CA LYS A 391 -21.88 -15.64 -19.53
C LYS A 391 -23.12 -15.11 -20.26
N ARG A 392 -23.70 -14.02 -19.76
CA ARG A 392 -24.82 -13.28 -20.37
C ARG A 392 -24.36 -12.02 -21.11
N GLY A 393 -23.05 -11.79 -21.24
CA GLY A 393 -22.48 -10.66 -21.97
C GLY A 393 -22.42 -9.34 -21.17
N THR A 394 -22.55 -9.39 -19.85
CA THR A 394 -22.49 -8.22 -18.96
C THR A 394 -21.51 -8.44 -17.82
N GLU A 395 -20.92 -7.37 -17.27
CA GLU A 395 -20.05 -7.44 -16.09
C GLU A 395 -20.77 -6.98 -14.82
N PRO A 396 -20.40 -7.50 -13.62
CA PRO A 396 -20.89 -6.97 -12.36
C PRO A 396 -20.46 -5.51 -12.17
N LEU A 397 -21.35 -4.68 -11.61
CA LEU A 397 -20.99 -3.32 -11.22
C LEU A 397 -20.24 -3.33 -9.87
N PRO A 398 -19.44 -2.30 -9.56
CA PRO A 398 -18.76 -2.19 -8.26
C PRO A 398 -19.72 -2.32 -7.07
N ASP A 399 -20.89 -1.68 -7.15
CA ASP A 399 -21.93 -1.73 -6.11
C ASP A 399 -22.50 -3.14 -5.91
N ASP A 400 -22.52 -3.96 -6.98
CA ASP A 400 -22.94 -5.36 -6.87
C ASP A 400 -21.93 -6.17 -6.05
N VAL A 401 -20.63 -5.97 -6.32
CA VAL A 401 -19.57 -6.66 -5.58
C VAL A 401 -19.58 -6.23 -4.11
N ILE A 402 -19.74 -4.92 -3.85
CA ILE A 402 -19.87 -4.37 -2.49
C ILE A 402 -21.05 -5.00 -1.74
N LEU A 403 -22.21 -5.10 -2.38
CA LEU A 403 -23.36 -5.78 -1.78
C LEU A 403 -23.05 -7.26 -1.50
N GLY A 404 -22.41 -7.95 -2.45
CA GLY A 404 -21.95 -9.32 -2.28
C GLY A 404 -21.05 -9.51 -1.06
N PHE A 405 -20.06 -8.62 -0.87
CA PHE A 405 -19.21 -8.62 0.32
C PHE A 405 -19.99 -8.45 1.62
N ARG A 406 -20.89 -7.45 1.67
CA ARG A 406 -21.70 -7.17 2.86
C ARG A 406 -22.58 -8.35 3.24
N LEU A 407 -23.27 -8.95 2.27
CA LEU A 407 -24.13 -10.11 2.50
C LEU A 407 -23.30 -11.32 2.98
N THR A 408 -22.18 -11.60 2.31
CA THR A 408 -21.31 -12.74 2.62
C THR A 408 -20.75 -12.63 4.04
N THR A 409 -20.12 -11.50 4.37
CA THR A 409 -19.48 -11.31 5.68
C THR A 409 -20.49 -11.20 6.81
N SER A 410 -21.65 -10.56 6.60
CA SER A 410 -22.72 -10.49 7.60
C SER A 410 -23.28 -11.87 7.94
N ILE A 411 -23.47 -12.73 6.93
CA ILE A 411 -23.98 -14.09 7.16
C ILE A 411 -22.92 -14.96 7.83
N MET A 412 -21.65 -14.85 7.42
CA MET A 412 -20.56 -15.56 8.08
C MET A 412 -20.49 -15.17 9.56
N ASP A 413 -20.45 -13.87 9.85
CA ASP A 413 -20.43 -13.34 11.21
C ASP A 413 -21.63 -13.82 12.04
N PHE A 414 -22.84 -13.70 11.50
CA PHE A 414 -24.07 -14.18 12.12
C PHE A 414 -23.99 -15.67 12.47
N LEU A 415 -23.61 -16.52 11.50
CA LEU A 415 -23.55 -17.96 11.71
C LEU A 415 -22.45 -18.34 12.70
N MET A 416 -21.29 -17.68 12.67
CA MET A 416 -20.23 -17.92 13.66
C MET A 416 -20.69 -17.52 15.08
N LYS A 417 -21.32 -16.36 15.23
CA LYS A 417 -21.87 -15.92 16.53
C LYS A 417 -22.97 -16.84 17.04
N LYS A 418 -23.87 -17.30 16.15
CA LYS A 418 -24.98 -18.17 16.52
C LYS A 418 -24.53 -19.58 16.92
N PHE A 419 -23.59 -20.15 16.17
CA PHE A 419 -23.29 -21.58 16.23
C PHE A 419 -21.92 -21.92 16.85
N LEU A 420 -20.94 -21.02 16.78
CA LEU A 420 -19.56 -21.31 17.16
C LEU A 420 -19.16 -20.62 18.47
N ALA A 421 -19.75 -19.45 18.78
CA ALA A 421 -19.49 -18.76 20.05
C ALA A 421 -19.98 -19.53 21.29
N GLN A 422 -20.89 -20.49 21.13
CA GLN A 422 -21.44 -21.31 22.22
C GLN A 422 -20.68 -22.62 22.48
N LYS A 423 -19.77 -23.03 21.59
CA LYS A 423 -18.99 -24.28 21.73
C LYS A 423 -17.58 -24.09 22.31
N GLY A 424 -17.23 -22.86 22.70
CA GLY A 424 -15.93 -22.48 23.24
C GLY A 424 -15.90 -22.16 24.74
N SER A 425 -16.89 -22.63 25.53
CA SER A 425 -16.90 -22.54 27.00
C SER A 425 -16.81 -23.90 27.66
#